data_AF-A0A533RQU3-F1
#
_entry.id   AF-A0A533RQU3-F1
#
_cell.length_a   1.000
_cell.length_b   1.000
_cell.length_c   1.000
_cell.angle_alpha   90.00
_cell.angle_beta   90.00
_cell.angle_gamma   90.00
#
_symmetry.space_group_name_H-M   'P 1'
#
loop_
_entity.id
_entity.type
_entity.pdbx_description
1 polymer ?
#
loop_
_entity_poly.entity_id
_entity_poly.type
_entity_poly.pdbx_seq_one_letter_code
_entity_poly.pdbx_strand_id
1 'polypeptide(L)' 'MPSIKGTQTELNLLKSFAGESQARNRYTFFASVAKKEGFEQISAIFTETADNEKEHA' A
#
# COMPACT_ATOMS: atom_id res chain seq x y z
N MET A 1 -15.35 13.33 17.61
CA MET A 1 -15.38 13.85 16.23
C MET A 1 -16.80 13.75 15.69
N PRO A 2 -17.26 14.69 14.85
CA PRO A 2 -18.55 14.58 14.16
C PRO A 2 -18.54 13.39 13.18
N SER A 3 -19.73 12.90 12.82
CA SER A 3 -19.88 11.85 11.80
C SER A 3 -19.35 12.33 10.45
N ILE A 4 -18.63 11.44 9.74
CA ILE A 4 -18.12 11.71 8.39
C ILE A 4 -19.04 11.16 7.28
N LYS A 5 -20.12 10.47 7.64
CA LYS A 5 -21.03 9.81 6.68
C LYS A 5 -21.63 10.81 5.69
N GLY A 6 -21.51 10.53 4.40
CA GLY A 6 -21.97 11.35 3.29
C GLY A 6 -21.06 12.54 2.95
N THR A 7 -19.93 12.70 3.63
CA THR A 7 -19.01 13.82 3.37
C THR A 7 -17.99 13.49 2.29
N GLN A 8 -17.35 14.51 1.72
CA GLN A 8 -16.20 14.33 0.84
C GLN A 8 -15.04 13.63 1.55
N THR A 9 -14.89 13.81 2.86
CA THR A 9 -13.87 13.13 3.67
C THR A 9 -14.07 11.63 3.68
N GLU A 10 -15.30 11.13 3.86
CA GLU A 10 -15.59 9.68 3.77
C GLU A 10 -15.23 9.12 2.40
N LEU A 11 -15.61 9.80 1.31
CA LEU A 11 -15.26 9.38 -0.04
C LEU A 11 -13.76 9.39 -0.28
N ASN A 12 -13.04 10.38 0.25
CA ASN A 12 -11.59 10.46 0.11
C ASN A 12 -10.89 9.37 0.91
N LEU A 13 -11.34 9.08 2.13
CA LEU A 13 -10.80 7.99 2.94
C LEU A 13 -10.99 6.63 2.27
N LEU A 14 -12.17 6.37 1.68
CA LEU A 14 -12.40 5.13 0.94
C LEU A 14 -11.51 5.03 -0.31
N LYS A 15 -11.29 6.14 -1.02
CA LYS A 15 -10.37 6.19 -2.18
C LYS A 15 -8.93 5.96 -1.76
N SER A 16 -8.48 6.58 -0.67
CA SER A 16 -7.15 6.36 -0.09
C SER A 16 -6.97 4.90 0.31
N PHE A 17 -7.92 4.32 1.05
CA PHE A 17 -7.89 2.90 1.43
C PHE A 17 -7.76 1.97 0.21
N ALA A 18 -8.54 2.21 -0.84
CA ALA A 18 -8.45 1.44 -2.07
C ALA A 18 -7.11 1.65 -2.80
N GLY A 19 -6.55 2.87 -2.74
CA GLY A 19 -5.25 3.21 -3.30
C GLY A 19 -4.10 2.48 -2.60
N GLU A 20 -4.06 2.55 -1.26
CA GLU A 20 -3.03 1.90 -0.44
C GLU A 20 -3.12 0.37 -0.51
N SER A 21 -4.34 -0.18 -0.53
CA SER A 21 -4.55 -1.61 -0.76
C SER A 21 -3.97 -2.08 -2.09
N GLN A 22 -4.14 -1.29 -3.15
CA GLN A 22 -3.54 -1.58 -4.45
C GLN A 22 -2.02 -1.37 -4.46
N ALA A 23 -1.51 -0.36 -3.74
CA ALA A 23 -0.08 -0.09 -3.62
C ALA A 23 0.65 -1.25 -2.94
N ARG A 24 0.13 -1.74 -1.81
CA ARG A 24 0.61 -2.95 -1.14
C ARG A 24 0.79 -4.13 -2.09
N ASN A 25 -0.23 -4.43 -2.89
CA ASN A 25 -0.18 -5.53 -3.84
C ASN A 25 0.91 -5.32 -4.91
N ARG A 26 1.03 -4.10 -5.46
CA ARG A 26 2.08 -3.78 -6.45
C ARG A 26 3.47 -3.92 -5.85
N TYR A 27 3.70 -3.40 -4.64
CA TYR A 27 5.01 -3.50 -3.97
C TYR A 27 5.37 -4.94 -3.64
N THR A 28 4.40 -5.77 -3.25
CA THR A 28 4.62 -7.21 -3.06
C THR A 28 5.05 -7.89 -4.38
N PHE A 29 4.44 -7.53 -5.51
CA PHE A 29 4.87 -8.05 -6.82
C PHE A 29 6.26 -7.57 -7.22
N PHE A 30 6.59 -6.29 -6.98
CA PHE A 30 7.90 -5.75 -7.26
C PHE A 30 8.99 -6.38 -6.39
N ALA A 31 8.70 -6.66 -5.12
CA ALA A 31 9.59 -7.42 -4.25
C ALA A 31 9.90 -8.81 -4.84
N SER A 32 8.88 -9.50 -5.37
CA SER A 32 9.05 -10.80 -6.03
C SER A 32 9.94 -10.72 -7.27
N VAL A 33 9.76 -9.69 -8.11
CA VAL A 33 10.58 -9.46 -9.30
C VAL A 33 12.02 -9.14 -8.91
N ALA A 34 12.23 -8.19 -8.00
CA ALA A 34 13.56 -7.80 -7.51
C ALA A 34 14.34 -9.00 -6.95
N LYS A 35 13.66 -9.90 -6.22
CA LYS A 35 14.27 -11.13 -5.72
C LYS A 35 14.70 -12.07 -6.84
N LYS A 36 13.87 -12.25 -7.87
CA LYS A 36 14.20 -13.10 -9.04
C LYS A 36 15.42 -12.58 -9.81
N GLU A 37 15.62 -11.27 -9.82
CA GLU A 37 16.76 -10.62 -10.48
C GLU A 37 18.02 -10.54 -9.59
N GLY A 38 17.96 -11.04 -8.35
CA GLY A 38 19.09 -11.06 -7.42
C GLY A 38 19.28 -9.77 -6.62
N PHE A 39 18.34 -8.83 -6.69
CA PHE A 39 18.36 -7.58 -5.93
C PHE A 39 17.74 -7.76 -4.54
N GLU A 40 18.39 -8.54 -3.67
CA GLU A 40 17.85 -8.91 -2.34
C GLU A 40 17.50 -7.68 -1.47
N GLN A 41 18.36 -6.66 -1.43
CA GLN A 41 18.09 -5.45 -0.64
C GLN A 41 16.87 -4.68 -1.18
N ILE A 42 16.72 -4.59 -2.51
CA ILE A 42 15.58 -3.92 -3.13
C ILE A 42 14.29 -4.70 -2.88
N SER A 43 14.35 -6.03 -2.92
CA SER A 43 13.22 -6.89 -2.56
C SER A 43 12.76 -6.66 -1.12
N ALA A 44 13.70 -6.55 -0.18
CA ALA A 44 13.42 -6.26 1.22
C ALA A 44 12.75 -4.89 1.38
N ILE A 45 13.26 -3.85 0.72
CA ILE A 45 12.67 -2.50 0.75
C ILE A 45 11.25 -2.49 0.19
N PHE A 46 10.99 -3.18 -0.93
CA PHE A 46 9.63 -3.27 -1.47
C PHE A 46 8.69 -4.04 -0.54
N THR A 47 9.19 -5.07 0.14
CA THR A 47 8.39 -5.82 1.13
C THR A 47 8.05 -4.94 2.33
N GLU A 48 9.03 -4.24 2.90
CA GLU A 48 8.83 -3.28 3.99
C GLU A 48 7.84 -2.17 3.59
N THR A 49 7.97 -1.64 2.37
CA THR A 49 7.05 -0.62 1.84
C THR A 49 5.63 -1.18 1.72
N ALA A 50 5.47 -2.42 1.23
CA ALA A 50 4.16 -3.07 1.16
C ALA A 50 3.52 -3.22 2.56
N ASP A 51 4.33 -3.54 3.57
CA ASP A 51 3.87 -3.62 4.96
C ASP A 51 3.54 -2.23 5.52
N ASN A 52 4.24 -1.17 5.13
CA ASN A 52 3.86 0.20 5.51
C ASN A 52 2.52 0.60 4.90
N GLU A 53 2.24 0.28 3.62
CA GLU A 53 0.93 0.57 3.03
C GLU A 53 -0.21 -0.23 3.67
N LYS A 54 0.10 -1.39 4.24
CA LYS A 54 -0.87 -2.13 5.07
C LYS A 54 -1.25 -1.37 6.33
N GLU A 55 -0.32 -0.64 6.94
CA GLU A 55 -0.57 0.16 8.15
C GLU A 55 -1.19 1.53 7.82
N HIS A 56 -1.00 2.05 6.60
CA HIS A 56 -1.67 3.26 6.11
C HIS A 56 -3.16 3.04 5.76
N ALA A 57 -3.49 1.85 5.25
CA ALA A 57 -4.84 1.47 4.80
C ALA A 57 -5.78 1.15 5.99
#